data_AF-A0A5J4URS6-F1
#
_entry.id   AF-A0A5J4URS6-F1
#
_cell.length_a   1.000
_cell.length_b   1.000
_cell.length_c   1.000
_cell.angle_alpha   90.00
_cell.angle_beta   90.00
_cell.angle_gamma   90.00
#
_symmetry.space_group_name_H-M   'P 1'
#
loop_
_entity.id
_entity.type
_entity.pdbx_description
1 polymer ?
#
loop_
_entity_poly.entity_id
_entity_poly.type
_entity_poly.pdbx_seq_one_letter_code
_entity_poly.pdbx_strand_id
1 'polypeptide(L)'
;DYKKRPTVKSLLETETMQLVGMTEKSKEQKGSEFENEQINKKMNELEMKVRSLEVENSKEKQEKIKAITENDKLKQEKMNALNERDQIIEERNQLQNDNERALAERDRERIEKDQQKRRADTTQSELDKQKTKTNESQELVRAFQQQVETTHSDNIRLTTENQHLKAELSKLRPLTTSSKQQSKPEPKLQQIQQTVPPSLNPNMLIGIIPNKEYVYQQGVKIIRTDKQGNSTVAFNPIISSGIVRFGGFFERHSDSDFSIGIADSSAVFGSNEGPFEGQNDKKTVCYWNEFTFKKQTPPLISIDLRIFNVHLQQEFRMEKYLNGEKNGKDE
;
A
#
# COMPACT_ATOMS: atom_id res chain seq x y z
N ASP A 1 -75.18 57.84 -117.10
CA ASP A 1 -75.81 57.92 -115.78
C ASP A 1 -75.46 59.27 -115.14
N TYR A 2 -76.47 60.13 -114.95
CA TYR A 2 -76.28 61.52 -114.57
C TYR A 2 -75.85 61.63 -113.10
N LYS A 3 -74.59 62.02 -112.92
CA LYS A 3 -73.95 62.32 -111.63
C LYS A 3 -74.80 63.31 -110.83
N LYS A 4 -75.51 62.82 -109.82
CA LYS A 4 -76.21 63.63 -108.81
C LYS A 4 -75.21 64.61 -108.19
N ARG A 5 -75.39 65.91 -108.43
CA ARG A 5 -74.66 66.95 -107.71
C ARG A 5 -75.03 66.88 -106.23
N PRO A 6 -74.04 66.75 -105.32
CA PRO A 6 -74.28 66.84 -103.88
C PRO A 6 -75.03 68.15 -103.58
N THR A 7 -76.11 68.04 -102.81
CA THR A 7 -76.88 69.21 -102.37
C THR A 7 -76.04 69.99 -101.37
N VAL A 8 -76.18 71.32 -101.29
CA VAL A 8 -75.46 72.15 -100.30
C VAL A 8 -75.56 71.57 -98.88
N LYS A 9 -76.69 70.93 -98.56
CA LYS A 9 -76.91 70.18 -97.33
C LYS A 9 -75.92 69.02 -97.12
N SER A 10 -75.60 68.21 -98.14
CA SER A 10 -74.66 67.09 -98.01
C SER A 10 -73.20 67.57 -97.90
N LEU A 11 -72.86 68.71 -98.48
CA LEU A 11 -71.54 69.33 -98.31
C LEU A 11 -71.34 69.83 -96.88
N LEU A 12 -72.32 70.57 -96.35
CA LEU A 12 -72.32 71.00 -94.94
C LEU A 12 -72.27 69.84 -93.96
N GLU A 13 -73.02 68.76 -94.22
CA GLU A 13 -73.03 67.56 -93.37
C GLU A 13 -71.70 66.79 -93.42
N THR A 14 -71.00 66.80 -94.56
CA THR A 14 -69.66 66.20 -94.68
C THR A 14 -68.61 67.03 -93.93
N GLU A 15 -68.71 68.36 -94.01
CA GLU A 15 -67.79 69.30 -93.38
C GLU A 15 -67.97 69.33 -91.85
N THR A 16 -69.22 69.26 -91.35
CA THR A 16 -69.48 69.11 -89.91
C THR A 16 -69.00 67.77 -89.36
N MET A 17 -69.17 66.67 -90.11
CA MET A 17 -68.70 65.35 -89.68
C MET A 17 -67.15 65.28 -89.67
N GLN A 18 -66.47 65.95 -90.60
CA GLN A 18 -65.01 66.12 -90.57
C GLN A 18 -64.55 66.94 -89.36
N LEU A 19 -65.21 68.07 -89.07
CA LEU A 19 -64.91 68.90 -87.91
C LEU A 19 -65.13 68.14 -86.59
N VAL A 20 -66.22 67.38 -86.45
CA VAL A 20 -66.46 66.52 -85.27
C VAL A 20 -65.36 65.47 -85.13
N GLY A 21 -64.99 64.78 -86.21
CA GLY A 21 -63.91 63.81 -86.19
C GLY A 21 -62.53 64.42 -85.88
N MET A 22 -62.24 65.64 -86.33
CA MET A 22 -61.02 66.38 -85.95
C MET A 22 -61.06 66.82 -84.48
N THR A 23 -62.24 67.16 -83.96
CA THR A 23 -62.41 67.58 -82.57
C THR A 23 -62.30 66.39 -81.61
N GLU A 24 -62.86 65.22 -81.96
CA GLU A 24 -62.71 63.97 -81.22
C GLU A 24 -61.26 63.49 -81.20
N LYS A 25 -60.59 63.45 -82.36
CA LYS A 25 -59.16 63.11 -82.43
C LYS A 25 -58.29 64.07 -81.63
N SER A 26 -58.60 65.37 -81.61
CA SER A 26 -57.86 66.35 -80.82
C SER A 26 -58.06 66.19 -79.32
N LYS A 27 -59.27 65.82 -78.86
CA LYS A 27 -59.55 65.52 -77.45
C LYS A 27 -58.88 64.23 -77.00
N GLU A 28 -58.88 63.20 -77.84
CA GLU A 28 -58.20 61.92 -77.59
C GLU A 28 -56.68 62.10 -77.54
N GLN A 29 -56.11 62.89 -78.45
CA GLN A 29 -54.68 63.20 -78.47
C GLN A 29 -54.24 63.99 -77.22
N LYS A 30 -54.99 65.03 -76.80
CA LYS A 30 -54.68 65.80 -75.59
C LYS A 30 -54.84 64.99 -74.29
N GLY A 31 -55.79 64.04 -74.26
CA GLY A 31 -55.93 63.09 -73.14
C GLY A 31 -54.70 62.19 -73.02
N SER A 32 -54.23 61.65 -74.14
CA SER A 32 -53.06 60.76 -74.18
C SER A 32 -51.75 61.45 -73.76
N GLU A 33 -51.55 62.73 -74.09
CA GLU A 33 -50.35 63.49 -73.69
C GLU A 33 -50.31 63.74 -72.17
N PHE A 34 -51.44 64.09 -71.57
CA PHE A 34 -51.53 64.29 -70.12
C PHE A 34 -51.34 62.99 -69.32
N GLU A 35 -51.92 61.89 -69.81
CA GLU A 35 -51.72 60.56 -69.22
C GLU A 35 -50.25 60.14 -69.33
N ASN A 36 -49.59 60.37 -70.46
CA ASN A 36 -48.17 60.06 -70.64
C ASN A 36 -47.27 60.87 -69.70
N GLU A 37 -47.56 62.15 -69.45
CA GLU A 37 -46.81 62.96 -68.48
C GLU A 37 -46.99 62.44 -67.05
N GLN A 38 -48.22 62.09 -66.67
CA GLN A 38 -48.49 61.52 -65.36
C GLN A 38 -47.81 60.15 -65.18
N ILE A 39 -47.78 59.32 -66.22
CA ILE A 39 -47.09 58.02 -66.23
C ILE A 39 -45.58 58.23 -66.07
N ASN A 40 -44.98 59.16 -66.81
CA ASN A 40 -43.55 59.46 -66.71
C ASN A 40 -43.16 59.95 -65.31
N LYS A 41 -43.99 60.79 -64.68
CA LYS A 41 -43.77 61.25 -63.30
C LYS A 41 -43.82 60.08 -62.31
N LYS A 42 -44.83 59.20 -62.42
CA LYS A 42 -44.95 57.99 -61.60
C LYS A 42 -43.79 57.02 -61.81
N MET A 43 -43.33 56.88 -63.05
CA MET A 43 -42.21 56.01 -63.40
C MET A 43 -40.90 56.48 -62.77
N ASN A 44 -40.59 57.79 -62.86
CA ASN A 44 -39.41 58.37 -62.21
C ASN A 44 -39.48 58.24 -60.67
N GLU A 45 -40.66 58.42 -60.07
CA GLU A 45 -40.85 58.23 -58.63
C GLU A 45 -40.61 56.77 -58.21
N LEU A 46 -41.13 55.82 -58.98
CA LEU A 46 -40.92 54.39 -58.75
C LEU A 46 -39.45 54.01 -58.91
N GLU A 47 -38.75 54.53 -59.93
CA GLU A 47 -37.33 54.28 -60.14
C GLU A 47 -36.49 54.78 -58.96
N MET A 48 -36.78 55.97 -58.44
CA MET A 48 -36.12 56.50 -57.25
C MET A 48 -36.40 55.65 -56.00
N LYS A 49 -37.63 55.17 -55.81
CA LYS A 49 -38.00 54.28 -54.70
C LYS A 49 -37.29 52.93 -54.80
N VAL A 50 -37.20 52.35 -55.99
CA VAL A 50 -36.49 51.08 -56.24
C VAL A 50 -35.01 51.24 -55.92
N ARG A 51 -34.35 52.30 -56.42
CA ARG A 51 -32.93 52.58 -56.09
C ARG A 51 -32.72 52.78 -54.59
N SER A 52 -33.63 53.49 -53.92
CA SER A 52 -33.56 53.69 -52.45
C SER A 52 -33.66 52.36 -51.71
N LEU A 53 -34.60 51.49 -52.10
CA LEU A 53 -34.78 50.17 -51.49
C LEU A 53 -33.57 49.25 -51.75
N GLU A 54 -32.95 49.32 -52.91
CA GLU A 54 -31.74 48.55 -53.23
C GLU A 54 -30.55 48.93 -52.33
N VAL A 55 -30.38 50.22 -52.06
CA VAL A 55 -29.35 50.73 -51.14
C VAL A 55 -29.62 50.28 -49.71
N GLU A 56 -30.87 50.39 -49.24
CA GLU A 56 -31.25 49.95 -47.88
C GLU A 56 -31.05 48.45 -47.70
N ASN A 57 -31.50 47.63 -48.66
CA ASN A 57 -31.28 46.18 -48.65
C ASN A 57 -29.79 45.82 -48.67
N SER A 58 -28.96 46.56 -49.40
CA SER A 58 -27.52 46.33 -49.43
C SER A 58 -26.86 46.69 -48.11
N LYS A 59 -27.28 47.79 -47.47
CA LYS A 59 -26.83 48.19 -46.14
C LYS A 59 -27.21 47.16 -45.07
N GLU A 60 -28.46 46.69 -45.08
CA GLU A 60 -28.94 45.67 -44.14
C GLU A 60 -28.16 44.35 -44.30
N LYS A 61 -27.90 43.92 -45.55
CA LYS A 61 -27.05 42.75 -45.81
C LYS A 61 -25.64 42.93 -45.26
N GLN A 62 -25.05 44.11 -45.41
CA GLN A 62 -23.71 44.41 -44.89
C GLN A 62 -23.69 44.40 -43.35
N GLU A 63 -24.71 44.96 -42.70
CA GLU A 63 -24.84 44.93 -41.24
C GLU A 63 -25.02 43.50 -40.70
N LYS A 64 -25.84 42.68 -41.38
CA LYS A 64 -25.99 41.26 -41.06
C LYS A 64 -24.67 40.49 -41.15
N ILE A 65 -23.88 40.74 -42.20
CA ILE A 65 -22.55 40.10 -42.37
C ILE A 65 -21.58 40.54 -41.25
N LYS A 66 -21.59 41.81 -40.86
CA LYS A 66 -20.77 42.32 -39.75
C LYS A 66 -21.15 41.66 -38.44
N ALA A 67 -22.45 41.56 -38.13
CA ALA A 67 -22.94 40.93 -36.90
C ALA A 67 -22.59 39.43 -36.83
N ILE A 68 -22.64 38.70 -37.95
CA ILE A 68 -22.23 37.29 -38.01
C ILE A 68 -20.73 37.16 -37.72
N THR A 69 -19.91 37.99 -38.38
CA THR A 69 -18.45 37.98 -38.18
C THR A 69 -18.06 38.27 -36.73
N GLU A 70 -18.71 39.23 -36.09
CA GLU A 70 -18.46 39.58 -34.69
C GLU A 70 -18.87 38.46 -33.73
N ASN A 71 -20.01 37.81 -33.97
CA ASN A 71 -20.47 36.67 -33.19
C ASN A 71 -19.50 35.48 -33.29
N ASP A 72 -18.98 35.20 -34.48
CA ASP A 72 -18.01 34.11 -34.66
C ASP A 72 -16.67 34.43 -33.99
N LYS A 73 -16.23 35.69 -34.01
CA LYS A 73 -15.06 36.14 -33.24
C LYS A 73 -15.26 35.93 -31.74
N LEU A 74 -16.43 36.32 -31.22
CA LEU A 74 -16.77 36.16 -29.80
C LEU A 74 -16.84 34.68 -29.40
N LYS A 75 -17.36 33.81 -30.27
CA LYS A 75 -17.35 32.35 -30.04
C LYS A 75 -15.92 31.80 -29.97
N GLN A 76 -15.03 32.26 -30.85
CA GLN A 76 -13.64 31.83 -30.85
C GLN A 76 -12.92 32.29 -29.57
N GLU A 77 -13.10 33.54 -29.15
CA GLU A 77 -12.53 34.07 -27.90
C GLU A 77 -13.05 33.29 -26.69
N LYS A 78 -14.34 32.97 -26.65
CA LYS A 78 -14.93 32.13 -25.59
C LYS A 78 -14.35 30.72 -25.56
N MET A 79 -14.10 30.11 -26.73
CA MET A 79 -13.46 28.79 -26.81
C MET A 79 -12.02 28.82 -26.28
N ASN A 80 -11.26 29.84 -26.66
CA ASN A 80 -9.88 30.00 -26.18
C ASN A 80 -9.85 30.21 -24.65
N ALA A 81 -10.74 31.05 -24.11
CA ALA A 81 -10.84 31.28 -22.66
C ALA A 81 -11.24 30.02 -21.88
N LEU A 82 -12.07 29.14 -22.46
CA LEU A 82 -12.39 27.84 -21.87
C LEU A 82 -11.17 26.92 -21.82
N ASN A 83 -10.41 26.86 -22.93
CA ASN A 83 -9.19 26.04 -22.98
C ASN A 83 -8.12 26.53 -21.98
N GLU A 84 -7.94 27.85 -21.84
CA GLU A 84 -7.02 28.42 -20.84
C GLU A 84 -7.46 28.08 -19.42
N ARG A 85 -8.77 28.12 -19.14
CA ARG A 85 -9.31 27.72 -17.84
C ARG A 85 -9.04 26.25 -17.54
N ASP A 86 -9.18 25.37 -18.53
CA ASP A 86 -8.93 23.94 -18.35
C ASP A 86 -7.45 23.67 -18.07
N GLN A 87 -6.53 24.36 -18.75
CA GLN A 87 -5.09 24.28 -18.45
C GLN A 87 -4.76 24.72 -17.02
N ILE A 88 -5.36 25.82 -16.55
CA ILE A 88 -5.16 26.31 -15.16
C ILE A 88 -5.69 25.29 -14.15
N ILE A 89 -6.82 24.62 -14.43
CA ILE A 89 -7.37 23.58 -13.56
C ILE A 89 -6.40 22.40 -13.47
N GLU A 90 -5.84 21.97 -14.60
CA GLU A 90 -4.88 20.86 -14.66
C GLU A 90 -3.60 21.18 -13.90
N GLU A 91 -3.05 22.39 -14.06
CA GLU A 91 -1.88 22.87 -13.30
C GLU A 91 -2.16 22.93 -11.79
N ARG A 92 -3.35 23.41 -11.39
CA ARG A 92 -3.74 23.45 -9.98
C ARG A 92 -3.83 22.06 -9.37
N ASN A 93 -4.39 21.10 -10.10
CA ASN A 93 -4.49 19.71 -9.65
C ASN A 93 -3.09 19.09 -9.50
N GLN A 94 -2.18 19.37 -10.44
CA GLN A 94 -0.80 18.92 -10.36
C GLN A 94 -0.09 19.49 -9.11
N LEU A 95 -0.20 20.80 -8.87
CA LEU A 95 0.36 21.44 -7.69
C LEU A 95 -0.23 20.91 -6.37
N GLN A 96 -1.52 20.58 -6.35
CA GLN A 96 -2.15 19.96 -5.19
C GLN A 96 -1.55 18.58 -4.90
N ASN A 97 -1.40 17.74 -5.94
CA ASN A 97 -0.80 16.41 -5.80
C ASN A 97 0.66 16.50 -5.31
N ASP A 98 1.43 17.46 -5.83
CA ASP A 98 2.83 17.66 -5.42
C ASP A 98 2.93 18.12 -3.96
N ASN A 99 2.01 18.97 -3.50
CA ASN A 99 1.92 19.37 -2.09
C ASN A 99 1.55 18.20 -1.17
N GLU A 100 0.59 17.37 -1.55
CA GLU A 100 0.20 16.17 -0.78
C GLU A 100 1.37 15.19 -0.69
N ARG A 101 2.12 14.99 -1.78
CA ARG A 101 3.33 14.17 -1.80
C ARG A 101 4.42 14.73 -0.89
N ALA A 102 4.67 16.04 -0.93
CA ALA A 102 5.66 16.70 -0.07
C ALA A 102 5.31 16.59 1.42
N LEU A 103 4.03 16.71 1.77
CA LEU A 103 3.54 16.50 3.14
C LEU A 103 3.78 15.06 3.61
N ALA A 104 3.42 14.07 2.78
CA ALA A 104 3.64 12.66 3.10
C ALA A 104 5.13 12.32 3.29
N GLU A 105 6.02 12.94 2.49
CA GLU A 105 7.47 12.77 2.62
C GLU A 105 8.00 13.37 3.93
N ARG A 106 7.54 14.55 4.32
CA ARG A 106 7.89 15.16 5.62
C ARG A 106 7.44 14.32 6.81
N ASP A 107 6.27 13.69 6.73
CA ASP A 107 5.78 12.84 7.81
C ASP A 107 6.59 11.54 7.90
N ARG A 108 6.97 10.94 6.76
CA ARG A 108 7.90 9.79 6.75
C ARG A 108 9.24 10.14 7.40
N GLU A 109 9.82 11.30 7.07
CA GLU A 109 11.09 11.74 7.66
C GLU A 109 10.98 11.92 9.18
N ARG A 110 9.87 12.49 9.69
CA ARG A 110 9.62 12.60 11.14
C ARG A 110 9.55 11.23 11.82
N ILE A 111 8.84 10.28 11.23
CA ILE A 111 8.70 8.91 11.76
C ILE A 111 10.07 8.21 11.79
N GLU A 112 10.86 8.35 10.73
CA GLU A 112 12.20 7.76 10.66
C GLU A 112 13.13 8.36 11.72
N LYS A 113 13.12 9.68 11.89
CA LYS A 113 13.90 10.38 12.91
C LYS A 113 13.54 9.92 14.32
N ASP A 114 12.24 9.76 14.61
CA ASP A 114 11.78 9.24 15.90
C ASP A 114 12.19 7.78 16.10
N GLN A 115 12.18 6.97 15.05
CA GLN A 115 12.67 5.59 15.11
C GLN A 115 14.18 5.54 15.39
N GLN A 116 14.98 6.38 14.72
CA GLN A 116 16.42 6.48 14.96
C GLN A 116 16.71 6.91 16.40
N LYS A 117 15.96 7.89 16.92
CA LYS A 117 16.08 8.32 18.33
C LYS A 117 15.82 7.16 19.30
N ARG A 118 14.74 6.40 19.11
CA ARG A 118 14.43 5.22 19.94
C ARG A 118 15.54 4.15 19.89
N ARG A 119 16.14 3.93 18.72
CA ARG A 119 17.29 3.00 18.56
C ARG A 119 18.53 3.50 19.31
N ALA A 120 18.81 4.79 19.25
CA ALA A 120 19.92 5.41 19.99
C ALA A 120 19.71 5.30 21.51
N ASP A 121 18.52 5.64 22.00
CA ASP A 121 18.18 5.54 23.43
C ASP A 121 18.29 4.10 23.96
N THR A 122 17.87 3.12 23.16
CA THR A 122 17.99 1.69 23.50
C THR A 122 19.46 1.27 23.58
N THR A 123 20.27 1.65 22.58
CA THR A 123 21.70 1.33 22.54
C THR A 123 22.44 1.94 23.74
N GLN A 124 22.10 3.18 24.09
CA GLN A 124 22.68 3.86 25.25
C GLN A 124 22.31 3.15 26.57
N SER A 125 21.04 2.75 26.73
CA SER A 125 20.60 2.01 27.91
C SER A 125 21.29 0.65 28.05
N GLU A 126 21.52 -0.07 26.94
CA GLU A 126 22.27 -1.33 26.94
C GLU A 126 23.75 -1.13 27.31
N LEU A 127 24.37 -0.08 26.78
CA LEU A 127 25.75 0.27 27.10
C LEU A 127 25.91 0.59 28.59
N ASP A 128 24.98 1.35 29.17
CA ASP A 128 25.01 1.70 30.59
C ASP A 128 24.79 0.46 31.47
N LYS A 129 23.90 -0.47 31.08
CA LYS A 129 23.76 -1.77 31.75
C LYS A 129 25.05 -2.60 31.71
N GLN A 130 25.76 -2.62 30.58
CA GLN A 130 27.03 -3.33 30.47
C GLN A 130 28.13 -2.71 31.34
N LYS A 131 28.20 -1.37 31.41
CA LYS A 131 29.12 -0.66 32.30
C LYS A 131 28.86 -1.01 33.76
N THR A 132 27.60 -1.00 34.20
CA THR A 132 27.25 -1.39 35.58
C THR A 132 27.68 -2.82 35.88
N LYS A 133 27.37 -3.80 35.01
CA LYS A 133 27.81 -5.19 35.19
C LYS A 133 29.34 -5.33 35.24
N THR A 134 30.05 -4.53 34.45
CA THR A 134 31.52 -4.52 34.44
C THR A 134 32.05 -3.99 35.77
N ASN A 135 31.47 -2.91 36.31
CA ASN A 135 31.85 -2.35 37.60
C ASN A 135 31.57 -3.35 38.74
N GLU A 136 30.39 -3.97 38.77
CA GLU A 136 30.05 -5.01 39.75
C GLU A 136 31.03 -6.21 39.68
N SER A 137 31.38 -6.66 38.48
CA SER A 137 32.36 -7.73 38.31
C SER A 137 33.75 -7.34 38.79
N GLN A 138 34.17 -6.07 38.59
CA GLN A 138 35.45 -5.58 39.09
C GLN A 138 35.48 -5.53 40.62
N GLU A 139 34.38 -5.12 41.27
CA GLU A 139 34.26 -5.14 42.72
C GLU A 139 34.33 -6.57 43.27
N LEU A 140 33.65 -7.53 42.64
CA LEU A 140 33.71 -8.94 43.01
C LEU A 140 35.13 -9.51 42.90
N VAL A 141 35.86 -9.17 41.84
CA VAL A 141 37.26 -9.58 41.65
C VAL A 141 38.15 -9.00 42.77
N ARG A 142 37.94 -7.73 43.16
CA ARG A 142 38.69 -7.12 44.28
C ARG A 142 38.39 -7.81 45.61
N ALA A 143 37.12 -8.09 45.89
CA ALA A 143 36.71 -8.77 47.12
C ALA A 143 37.29 -10.20 47.20
N PHE A 144 37.28 -10.94 46.09
CA PHE A 144 37.88 -12.27 46.01
C PHE A 144 39.39 -12.22 46.20
N GLN A 145 40.07 -11.26 45.55
CA GLN A 145 41.52 -11.06 45.72
C GLN A 145 41.87 -10.77 47.19
N GLN A 146 41.11 -9.92 47.86
CA GLN A 146 41.29 -9.63 49.29
C GLN A 146 41.10 -10.88 50.15
N GLN A 147 40.11 -11.73 49.83
CA GLN A 147 39.88 -13.00 50.54
C GLN A 147 41.04 -14.00 50.35
N VAL A 148 41.62 -14.06 49.15
CA VAL A 148 42.80 -14.90 48.87
C VAL A 148 44.00 -14.43 49.69
N GLU A 149 44.23 -13.11 49.74
CA GLU A 149 45.33 -12.53 50.52
C GLU A 149 45.19 -12.78 52.03
N THR A 150 43.99 -12.63 52.59
CA THR A 150 43.74 -12.92 54.02
C THR A 150 43.94 -14.40 54.34
N THR A 151 43.39 -15.29 53.51
CA THR A 151 43.54 -16.75 53.67
C THR A 151 45.01 -17.17 53.57
N HIS A 152 45.76 -16.58 52.64
CA HIS A 152 47.19 -16.85 52.50
C HIS A 152 47.98 -16.42 53.75
N SER A 153 47.69 -15.24 54.29
CA SER A 153 48.30 -14.75 55.54
C SER A 153 47.99 -15.66 56.74
N ASP A 154 46.74 -16.09 56.89
CA ASP A 154 46.34 -17.02 57.95
C ASP A 154 47.05 -18.38 57.83
N ASN A 155 47.20 -18.91 56.61
CA ASN A 155 47.95 -20.14 56.37
C ASN A 155 49.42 -20.01 56.76
N ILE A 156 50.07 -18.86 56.47
CA ILE A 156 51.45 -18.60 56.90
C ILE A 156 51.53 -18.55 58.44
N ARG A 157 50.59 -17.85 59.10
CA ARG A 157 50.52 -17.77 60.57
C ARG A 157 50.40 -19.16 61.21
N LEU A 158 49.42 -19.94 60.76
CA LEU A 158 49.16 -21.31 61.26
C LEU A 158 50.33 -22.25 61.00
N THR A 159 51.00 -22.12 59.86
CA THR A 159 52.20 -22.92 59.55
C THR A 159 53.32 -22.61 60.54
N THR A 160 53.54 -21.34 60.86
CA THR A 160 54.56 -20.89 61.81
C THR A 160 54.25 -21.36 63.24
N GLU A 161 52.99 -21.26 63.67
CA GLU A 161 52.54 -21.75 64.98
C GLU A 161 52.69 -23.28 65.10
N ASN A 162 52.32 -24.03 64.05
CA ASN A 162 52.54 -25.48 64.01
C ASN A 162 54.03 -25.85 64.11
N GLN A 163 54.91 -25.11 63.45
CA GLN A 163 56.36 -25.31 63.57
C GLN A 163 56.85 -25.03 65.00
N HIS A 164 56.36 -23.96 65.63
CA HIS A 164 56.67 -23.62 67.02
C HIS A 164 56.21 -24.72 67.99
N LEU A 165 54.95 -25.16 67.89
CA LEU A 165 54.39 -26.25 68.71
C LEU A 165 55.16 -27.56 68.53
N LYS A 166 55.58 -27.88 67.31
CA LYS A 166 56.41 -29.07 67.03
C LYS A 166 57.78 -28.98 67.70
N ALA A 167 58.37 -27.79 67.75
CA ALA A 167 59.63 -27.56 68.45
C ALA A 167 59.47 -27.67 69.98
N GLU A 168 58.40 -27.10 70.55
CA GLU A 168 58.02 -27.23 71.96
C GLU A 168 57.82 -28.70 72.35
N LEU A 169 57.03 -29.46 71.57
CA LEU A 169 56.81 -30.89 71.79
C LEU A 169 58.10 -31.72 71.74
N SER A 170 59.05 -31.33 70.89
CA SER A 170 60.35 -32.01 70.80
C SER A 170 61.21 -31.80 72.06
N LYS A 171 61.01 -30.69 72.80
CA LYS A 171 61.67 -30.44 74.09
C LYS A 171 61.04 -31.23 75.25
N LEU A 172 59.74 -31.56 75.14
CA LEU A 172 58.95 -32.18 76.22
C LEU A 172 59.00 -33.73 76.25
N ARG A 173 59.80 -34.39 75.40
CA ARG A 173 59.81 -35.86 75.29
C ARG A 173 61.06 -36.50 75.95
N PRO A 174 60.97 -37.06 77.17
CA PRO A 174 61.91 -38.08 77.66
C PRO A 174 61.66 -39.43 76.96
N LEU A 175 62.73 -40.20 76.74
CA LEU A 175 62.73 -41.57 76.21
C LEU A 175 61.60 -42.43 76.80
N THR A 176 60.69 -42.93 75.96
CA THR A 176 60.06 -44.25 76.13
C THR A 176 59.51 -44.76 74.78
N THR A 177 59.38 -46.07 74.69
CA THR A 177 59.63 -46.94 73.54
C THR A 177 58.48 -47.20 72.56
N SER A 178 58.91 -47.53 71.33
CA SER A 178 58.22 -48.11 70.16
C SER A 178 56.98 -48.98 70.40
N SER A 179 55.88 -48.70 69.68
CA SER A 179 55.03 -49.75 69.09
C SER A 179 54.40 -49.30 67.77
N LYS A 180 54.35 -50.24 66.82
CA LYS A 180 53.85 -50.12 65.45
C LYS A 180 52.31 -50.07 65.46
N GLN A 181 51.70 -49.11 64.76
CA GLN A 181 50.28 -49.21 64.39
C GLN A 181 50.00 -48.70 62.98
N GLN A 182 49.33 -49.56 62.21
CA GLN A 182 48.97 -49.49 60.80
C GLN A 182 48.16 -48.25 60.40
N SER A 183 48.49 -47.73 59.22
CA SER A 183 47.78 -46.67 58.50
C SER A 183 46.54 -47.20 57.75
N LYS A 184 45.43 -46.46 57.87
CA LYS A 184 44.12 -46.69 57.26
C LYS A 184 43.97 -45.79 56.02
N PRO A 185 43.35 -46.24 54.90
CA PRO A 185 43.37 -45.47 53.66
C PRO A 185 42.32 -44.35 53.64
N GLU A 186 42.71 -43.25 52.99
CA GLU A 186 42.01 -41.98 52.85
C GLU A 186 40.88 -42.03 51.79
N PRO A 187 39.69 -41.43 52.03
CA PRO A 187 38.57 -41.53 51.11
C PRO A 187 38.68 -40.54 49.94
N LYS A 188 38.54 -41.07 48.72
CA LYS A 188 38.54 -40.29 47.47
C LYS A 188 37.20 -39.58 47.27
N LEU A 189 37.22 -38.25 47.25
CA LEU A 189 36.09 -37.42 46.82
C LEU A 189 35.92 -37.53 45.30
N GLN A 190 34.82 -38.16 44.86
CA GLN A 190 34.42 -38.17 43.45
C GLN A 190 33.87 -36.80 43.07
N GLN A 191 34.66 -36.07 42.29
CA GLN A 191 34.27 -34.84 41.64
C GLN A 191 33.32 -35.20 40.49
N ILE A 192 32.01 -34.97 40.67
CA ILE A 192 31.01 -35.12 39.61
C ILE A 192 31.24 -33.98 38.61
N GLN A 193 32.00 -34.26 37.55
CA GLN A 193 31.99 -33.43 36.36
C GLN A 193 30.58 -33.51 35.76
N GLN A 194 29.81 -32.42 35.86
CA GLN A 194 28.63 -32.24 35.03
C GLN A 194 29.09 -32.15 33.58
N THR A 195 29.08 -33.28 32.88
CA THR A 195 29.26 -33.32 31.43
C THR A 195 28.09 -32.60 30.80
N VAL A 196 28.36 -31.46 30.16
CA VAL A 196 27.39 -30.77 29.33
C VAL A 196 26.91 -31.75 28.26
N PRO A 197 25.60 -32.03 28.15
CA PRO A 197 25.10 -32.94 27.14
C PRO A 197 25.51 -32.45 25.74
N PRO A 198 25.92 -33.36 24.83
CA PRO A 198 26.22 -32.98 23.46
C PRO A 198 24.99 -32.33 22.82
N SER A 199 25.19 -31.18 22.15
CA SER A 199 24.13 -30.52 21.41
C SER A 199 23.61 -31.44 20.30
N LEU A 200 22.29 -31.51 20.14
CA LEU A 200 21.67 -32.24 19.03
C LEU A 200 22.15 -31.65 17.71
N ASN A 201 22.69 -32.49 16.83
CA ASN A 201 23.11 -32.06 15.50
C ASN A 201 21.87 -31.70 14.66
N PRO A 202 21.73 -30.48 14.12
CA PRO A 202 20.57 -30.07 13.32
C PRO A 202 20.27 -30.98 12.13
N ASN A 203 21.30 -31.65 11.58
CA ASN A 203 21.14 -32.58 10.45
C ASN A 203 20.43 -33.89 10.84
N MET A 204 20.18 -34.13 12.13
CA MET A 204 19.41 -35.29 12.59
C MET A 204 17.89 -35.06 12.57
N LEU A 205 17.44 -33.83 12.31
CA LEU A 205 16.02 -33.49 12.32
C LEU A 205 15.34 -33.97 11.03
N ILE A 206 14.55 -35.04 11.14
CA ILE A 206 13.75 -35.57 10.03
C ILE A 206 12.30 -35.15 10.23
N GLY A 207 11.77 -34.43 9.24
CA GLY A 207 10.40 -33.95 9.17
C GLY A 207 9.41 -35.09 8.93
N ILE A 208 8.43 -35.25 9.82
CA ILE A 208 7.28 -36.14 9.59
C ILE A 208 6.22 -35.29 8.89
N ILE A 209 6.10 -35.51 7.59
CA ILE A 209 5.26 -34.72 6.68
C ILE A 209 4.08 -35.59 6.21
N PRO A 210 2.83 -35.24 6.59
CA PRO A 210 1.66 -36.02 6.21
C PRO A 210 1.42 -36.05 4.70
N ASN A 211 1.64 -34.91 4.03
CA ASN A 211 1.45 -34.79 2.59
C ASN A 211 2.53 -33.90 1.95
N LYS A 212 3.36 -34.52 1.11
CA LYS A 212 4.49 -33.86 0.43
C LYS A 212 4.07 -32.88 -0.66
N GLU A 213 2.81 -32.92 -1.10
CA GLU A 213 2.30 -32.00 -2.10
C GLU A 213 2.10 -30.57 -1.56
N TYR A 214 1.92 -30.41 -0.25
CA TYR A 214 1.73 -29.11 0.39
C TYR A 214 3.02 -28.56 0.98
N VAL A 215 3.86 -29.44 1.53
CA VAL A 215 5.10 -29.08 2.20
C VAL A 215 6.14 -30.18 2.01
N TYR A 216 7.41 -29.84 1.83
CA TYR A 216 8.49 -30.80 1.79
C TYR A 216 9.71 -30.29 2.56
N GLN A 217 10.61 -31.19 2.93
CA GLN A 217 11.86 -30.84 3.60
C GLN A 217 13.03 -30.92 2.61
N GLN A 218 13.88 -29.90 2.59
CA GLN A 218 15.13 -29.86 1.84
C GLN A 218 16.28 -29.49 2.80
N GLY A 219 17.05 -30.49 3.23
CA GLY A 219 18.05 -30.32 4.29
C GLY A 219 17.37 -29.89 5.60
N VAL A 220 17.82 -28.78 6.18
CA VAL A 220 17.21 -28.19 7.40
C VAL A 220 16.04 -27.24 7.11
N LYS A 221 15.68 -27.03 5.84
CA LYS A 221 14.60 -26.13 5.44
C LYS A 221 13.29 -26.90 5.28
N ILE A 222 12.20 -26.32 5.78
CA ILE A 222 10.84 -26.73 5.47
C ILE A 222 10.31 -25.77 4.41
N ILE A 223 9.92 -26.30 3.26
CA ILE A 223 9.48 -25.51 2.11
C ILE A 223 8.00 -25.82 1.86
N ARG A 224 7.15 -24.80 2.00
CA ARG A 224 5.76 -24.87 1.58
C ARG A 224 5.67 -24.69 0.07
N THR A 225 4.80 -25.46 -0.57
CA THR A 225 4.45 -25.29 -1.98
C THR A 225 3.43 -24.17 -2.17
N ASP A 226 3.02 -23.93 -3.40
CA ASP A 226 1.94 -23.01 -3.78
C ASP A 226 0.53 -23.58 -3.55
N LYS A 227 0.40 -24.84 -3.13
CA LYS A 227 -0.91 -25.44 -2.86
C LYS A 227 -1.57 -24.83 -1.62
N GLN A 228 -2.84 -24.47 -1.78
CA GLN A 228 -3.66 -23.88 -0.71
C GLN A 228 -4.03 -24.93 0.34
N GLY A 229 -3.72 -24.66 1.61
CA GLY A 229 -4.08 -25.53 2.73
C GLY A 229 -3.15 -25.40 3.93
N ASN A 230 -3.59 -25.88 5.09
CA ASN A 230 -2.78 -25.97 6.29
C ASN A 230 -1.69 -27.03 6.12
N SER A 231 -0.56 -26.84 6.78
CA SER A 231 0.54 -27.81 6.73
C SER A 231 1.22 -27.86 8.08
N THR A 232 1.19 -29.03 8.71
CA THR A 232 1.83 -29.27 10.01
C THR A 232 2.95 -30.29 9.85
N VAL A 233 4.17 -29.94 10.28
CA VAL A 233 5.36 -30.81 10.15
C VAL A 233 5.90 -31.15 11.54
N ALA A 234 6.02 -32.44 11.86
CA ALA A 234 6.72 -32.92 13.07
C ALA A 234 8.21 -33.01 12.84
N PHE A 235 8.98 -33.11 13.92
CA PHE A 235 10.36 -33.59 13.86
C PHE A 235 10.59 -34.88 14.66
N ASN A 236 11.47 -35.73 14.12
CA ASN A 236 12.09 -36.89 14.75
C ASN A 236 13.61 -36.59 14.87
N PRO A 237 14.30 -36.86 16.01
CA PRO A 237 13.89 -37.67 17.16
C PRO A 237 12.83 -37.03 18.07
N ILE A 238 12.09 -37.89 18.79
CA ILE A 238 11.27 -37.51 19.94
C ILE A 238 12.20 -37.10 21.09
N ILE A 239 11.86 -36.00 21.77
CA ILE A 239 12.56 -35.54 22.95
C ILE A 239 11.86 -36.11 24.18
N SER A 240 12.48 -37.10 24.81
CA SER A 240 11.94 -37.77 26.00
C SER A 240 12.41 -37.17 27.33
N SER A 241 13.55 -36.47 27.33
CA SER A 241 14.11 -35.86 28.54
C SER A 241 15.11 -34.75 28.21
N GLY A 242 15.46 -33.95 29.22
CA GLY A 242 16.44 -32.87 29.11
C GLY A 242 15.84 -31.52 28.70
N ILE A 243 16.72 -30.56 28.38
CA ILE A 243 16.36 -29.22 27.93
C ILE A 243 16.83 -29.06 26.49
N VAL A 244 15.89 -28.84 25.59
CA VAL A 244 16.17 -28.63 24.17
C VAL A 244 15.83 -27.20 23.78
N ARG A 245 16.68 -26.59 22.96
CA ARG A 245 16.45 -25.28 22.34
C ARG A 245 16.44 -25.48 20.83
N PHE A 246 15.39 -25.04 20.17
CA PHE A 246 15.32 -24.96 18.72
C PHE A 246 15.10 -23.49 18.34
N GLY A 247 15.64 -23.12 17.18
CA GLY A 247 15.54 -21.78 16.64
C GLY A 247 15.54 -21.84 15.12
N GLY A 248 15.05 -20.77 14.50
CA GLY A 248 14.96 -20.64 13.05
C GLY A 248 14.44 -19.26 12.68
N PHE A 249 14.28 -19.04 11.39
CA PHE A 249 13.66 -17.83 10.84
C PHE A 249 12.71 -18.23 9.72
N PHE A 250 11.67 -17.42 9.53
CA PHE A 250 10.71 -17.59 8.44
C PHE A 250 11.11 -16.68 7.28
N GLU A 251 11.46 -17.27 6.15
CA GLU A 251 11.82 -16.54 4.93
C GLU A 251 10.55 -16.27 4.09
N ARG A 252 10.34 -15.02 3.65
CA ARG A 252 9.20 -14.60 2.79
C ARG A 252 7.81 -14.92 3.38
N HIS A 253 7.58 -14.57 4.64
CA HIS A 253 6.36 -14.90 5.40
C HIS A 253 5.34 -13.74 5.53
N SER A 254 5.34 -12.77 4.61
CA SER A 254 4.66 -11.48 4.79
C SER A 254 3.15 -11.56 5.06
N ASP A 255 2.47 -12.62 4.63
CA ASP A 255 1.01 -12.62 4.52
C ASP A 255 0.33 -13.88 5.06
N SER A 256 0.97 -14.62 5.97
CA SER A 256 0.41 -15.88 6.42
C SER A 256 0.68 -16.13 7.89
N ASP A 257 -0.38 -16.60 8.55
CA ASP A 257 -0.31 -17.00 9.94
C ASP A 257 0.70 -18.15 10.06
N PHE A 258 1.47 -18.18 11.13
CA PHE A 258 2.30 -19.32 11.43
C PHE A 258 2.27 -19.64 12.92
N SER A 259 2.56 -20.90 13.24
CA SER A 259 2.75 -21.31 14.62
C SER A 259 3.90 -22.27 14.79
N ILE A 260 4.52 -22.21 15.95
CA ILE A 260 5.61 -23.09 16.34
C ILE A 260 5.35 -23.63 17.74
N GLY A 261 5.56 -24.92 17.96
CA GLY A 261 5.16 -25.53 19.20
C GLY A 261 5.74 -26.90 19.46
N ILE A 262 5.28 -27.49 20.56
CA ILE A 262 5.54 -28.86 20.97
C ILE A 262 4.23 -29.64 20.95
N ALA A 263 4.26 -30.89 20.52
CA ALA A 263 3.13 -31.80 20.66
C ALA A 263 3.56 -33.11 21.30
N ASP A 264 2.60 -33.77 21.93
CA ASP A 264 2.72 -35.12 22.44
C ASP A 264 3.17 -36.07 21.32
N SER A 265 4.04 -37.03 21.63
CA SER A 265 4.53 -38.00 20.64
C SER A 265 3.43 -38.85 19.99
N SER A 266 2.25 -38.97 20.63
CA SER A 266 1.05 -39.63 20.08
C SER A 266 0.18 -38.72 19.20
N ALA A 267 0.54 -37.44 19.01
CA ALA A 267 -0.15 -36.55 18.08
C ALA A 267 0.09 -36.99 16.63
N VAL A 268 -0.98 -37.08 15.86
CA VAL A 268 -0.96 -37.45 14.44
C VAL A 268 -1.64 -36.33 13.68
N PHE A 269 -0.92 -35.74 12.73
CA PHE A 269 -1.41 -34.62 11.93
C PHE A 269 -1.81 -35.13 10.56
N GLY A 270 -3.04 -34.84 10.13
CA GLY A 270 -3.53 -35.16 8.81
C GLY A 270 -2.99 -34.23 7.73
N SER A 271 -3.26 -34.58 6.47
CA SER A 271 -3.07 -33.66 5.34
C SER A 271 -4.05 -32.50 5.47
N ASN A 272 -3.57 -31.27 5.28
CA ASN A 272 -4.40 -30.06 5.37
C ASN A 272 -4.97 -29.78 6.77
N GLU A 273 -4.34 -30.29 7.83
CA GLU A 273 -4.77 -30.05 9.22
C GLU A 273 -3.78 -29.15 9.97
N GLY A 274 -4.32 -28.17 10.72
CA GLY A 274 -3.59 -27.36 11.68
C GLY A 274 -3.21 -28.12 12.96
N PRO A 275 -2.44 -27.50 13.87
CA PRO A 275 -1.89 -28.20 15.04
C PRO A 275 -2.94 -28.48 16.12
N PHE A 276 -4.09 -27.81 16.03
CA PHE A 276 -5.23 -27.90 16.95
C PHE A 276 -6.42 -28.64 16.34
N GLU A 277 -6.32 -29.08 15.09
CA GLU A 277 -7.41 -29.79 14.43
C GLU A 277 -7.48 -31.26 14.88
N GLY A 278 -8.66 -31.87 14.71
CA GLY A 278 -8.92 -33.24 15.14
C GLY A 278 -8.89 -33.40 16.67
N GLN A 279 -8.08 -34.35 17.15
CA GLN A 279 -7.91 -34.64 18.59
C GLN A 279 -6.59 -34.07 19.16
N ASN A 280 -5.93 -33.18 18.41
CA ASN A 280 -4.61 -32.65 18.77
C ASN A 280 -4.68 -31.37 19.62
N ASP A 281 -5.86 -30.78 19.81
CA ASP A 281 -6.09 -29.60 20.64
C ASP A 281 -5.57 -29.75 22.08
N LYS A 282 -5.63 -30.96 22.63
CA LYS A 282 -5.14 -31.32 23.98
C LYS A 282 -3.72 -31.87 23.99
N LYS A 283 -3.16 -32.13 22.81
CA LYS A 283 -1.85 -32.75 22.63
C LYS A 283 -0.79 -31.76 22.18
N THR A 284 -1.16 -30.53 21.83
CA THR A 284 -0.25 -29.54 21.27
C THR A 284 -0.24 -28.26 22.08
N VAL A 285 0.94 -27.66 22.24
CA VAL A 285 1.15 -26.32 22.80
C VAL A 285 1.97 -25.53 21.79
N CYS A 286 1.42 -24.44 21.25
CA CYS A 286 2.14 -23.63 20.26
C CYS A 286 1.96 -22.11 20.45
N TYR A 287 2.89 -21.37 19.87
CA TYR A 287 2.91 -19.91 19.76
C TYR A 287 2.44 -19.50 18.37
N TRP A 288 1.62 -18.46 18.26
CA TRP A 288 1.00 -18.02 17.01
C TRP A 288 1.44 -16.61 16.63
N ASN A 289 1.71 -16.38 15.33
CA ASN A 289 2.03 -15.12 14.60
C ASN A 289 3.08 -14.14 15.15
N GLU A 290 3.08 -13.86 16.45
CA GLU A 290 3.92 -12.82 17.08
C GLU A 290 4.39 -13.22 18.49
N PHE A 291 4.52 -14.53 18.76
CA PHE A 291 4.84 -15.07 20.10
C PHE A 291 3.82 -14.67 21.19
N THR A 292 2.62 -14.21 20.80
CA THR A 292 1.53 -13.96 21.74
C THR A 292 0.92 -15.30 22.17
N PHE A 293 1.03 -15.61 23.46
CA PHE A 293 0.51 -16.84 24.07
C PHE A 293 -1.01 -16.92 23.85
N LYS A 294 -1.50 -17.98 23.17
CA LYS A 294 -2.91 -18.34 23.18
C LYS A 294 -3.14 -19.63 23.98
N LYS A 295 -3.69 -19.41 25.17
CA LYS A 295 -4.41 -20.34 26.06
C LYS A 295 -3.58 -21.33 26.90
N GLN A 296 -4.02 -21.36 28.16
CA GLN A 296 -3.51 -22.05 29.32
C GLN A 296 -4.36 -23.33 29.50
N THR A 297 -3.74 -24.49 29.31
CA THR A 297 -4.20 -25.75 29.89
C THR A 297 -3.24 -26.14 31.01
N PRO A 298 -3.71 -26.87 32.05
CA PRO A 298 -2.91 -27.19 33.23
C PRO A 298 -1.62 -27.95 32.85
N PRO A 299 -0.57 -27.87 33.68
CA PRO A 299 0.76 -28.38 33.33
C PRO A 299 0.70 -29.87 33.01
N LEU A 300 1.06 -30.21 31.77
CA LEU A 300 1.23 -31.59 31.34
C LEU A 300 2.44 -32.16 32.10
N ILE A 301 2.14 -33.12 32.99
CA ILE A 301 3.12 -33.88 33.74
C ILE A 301 3.80 -34.84 32.77
N SER A 302 5.10 -34.65 32.55
CA SER A 302 6.07 -35.60 31.96
C SER A 302 5.54 -36.44 30.79
N ILE A 303 5.71 -35.95 29.56
CA ILE A 303 5.41 -36.72 28.35
C ILE A 303 6.51 -36.53 27.30
N ASP A 304 6.75 -37.57 26.51
CA ASP A 304 7.63 -37.58 25.34
C ASP A 304 7.12 -36.60 24.27
N LEU A 305 7.90 -35.57 23.93
CA LEU A 305 7.48 -34.44 23.09
C LEU A 305 8.14 -34.44 21.70
N ARG A 306 7.42 -33.95 20.70
CA ARG A 306 7.87 -33.64 19.33
C ARG A 306 7.69 -32.15 19.03
N ILE A 307 8.53 -31.58 18.16
CA ILE A 307 8.45 -30.15 17.77
C ILE A 307 7.69 -30.03 16.45
N PHE A 308 6.86 -29.00 16.28
CA PHE A 308 6.10 -28.75 15.05
C PHE A 308 6.07 -27.28 14.59
N ASN A 309 5.90 -27.10 13.28
CA ASN A 309 5.70 -25.81 12.61
C ASN A 309 4.43 -25.85 11.74
N VAL A 310 3.58 -24.83 11.80
CA VAL A 310 2.34 -24.71 11.00
C VAL A 310 2.21 -23.34 10.35
N HIS A 311 1.54 -23.29 9.20
CA HIS A 311 1.24 -22.06 8.47
C HIS A 311 -0.23 -22.04 8.00
N LEU A 312 -0.97 -20.96 8.29
CA LEU A 312 -2.37 -20.70 7.93
C LEU A 312 -2.45 -19.48 6.98
N GLN A 313 -3.45 -19.42 6.11
CA GLN A 313 -3.72 -18.25 5.27
C GLN A 313 -5.12 -17.71 5.60
N GLN A 314 -5.23 -16.46 6.06
CA GLN A 314 -6.50 -15.73 6.16
C GLN A 314 -6.67 -14.85 4.91
N GLU A 315 -7.78 -15.02 4.19
CA GLU A 315 -8.21 -14.09 3.15
C GLU A 315 -8.97 -12.90 3.76
N PHE A 316 -8.55 -11.68 3.45
CA PHE A 316 -9.46 -10.54 3.29
C PHE A 316 -9.48 -10.19 1.79
N ARG A 317 -10.48 -10.70 1.06
CA ARG A 317 -10.82 -10.22 -0.28
C ARG A 317 -11.84 -9.08 -0.16
N MET A 318 -11.36 -7.84 -0.20
CA MET A 318 -12.16 -6.68 -0.58
C MET A 318 -11.54 -6.08 -1.84
N GLU A 319 -11.74 -6.74 -2.99
CA GLU A 319 -11.71 -6.11 -4.32
C GLU A 319 -12.02 -7.16 -5.40
N LYS A 320 -13.31 -7.20 -5.80
CA LYS A 320 -13.81 -7.51 -7.16
C LYS A 320 -15.35 -7.56 -7.13
N TYR A 321 -15.99 -6.44 -6.77
CA TYR A 321 -17.28 -6.14 -7.37
C TYR A 321 -17.00 -5.44 -8.69
N LEU A 322 -17.30 -6.18 -9.75
CA LEU A 322 -17.06 -5.84 -11.13
C LEU A 322 -17.88 -4.61 -11.54
N ASN A 323 -17.19 -3.63 -12.14
CA ASN A 323 -17.73 -2.92 -13.29
C ASN A 323 -18.05 -3.94 -14.41
N GLY A 324 -19.27 -3.90 -14.96
CA GLY A 324 -19.48 -4.49 -16.29
C GLY A 324 -20.86 -5.06 -16.65
N GLU A 325 -21.99 -4.52 -16.22
CA GLU A 325 -23.25 -4.75 -16.95
C GLU A 325 -23.32 -3.82 -18.17
N LYS A 326 -22.85 -4.31 -19.32
CA LYS A 326 -23.23 -3.79 -20.63
C LYS A 326 -24.64 -4.29 -20.94
N ASN A 327 -25.65 -3.46 -20.74
CA ASN A 327 -26.96 -3.66 -21.34
C ASN A 327 -26.90 -3.33 -22.84
N GLY A 328 -26.82 -4.38 -23.66
CA GLY A 328 -27.33 -4.32 -25.03
C GLY A 328 -28.85 -4.41 -24.98
N LYS A 329 -29.52 -3.43 -25.59
CA LYS A 329 -30.91 -3.56 -26.04
C LYS A 329 -30.90 -3.45 -27.56
N ASP A 330 -31.13 -4.59 -28.18
CA ASP A 330 -31.80 -4.67 -29.47
C ASP A 330 -33.31 -4.50 -29.21
N GLU A 331 -33.89 -3.43 -29.76
CA GLU A 331 -35.23 -3.32 -30.39
C GLU A 331 -35.54 -1.86 -30.74
#